data_AF-A0A1H4NJM6-F1
#
_entry.id   AF-A0A1H4NJM6-F1
#
_cell.length_a   1.000
_cell.length_b   1.000
_cell.length_c   1.000
_cell.angle_alpha   90.00
_cell.angle_beta   90.00
_cell.angle_gamma   90.00
#
_symmetry.space_group_name_H-M   'P 1'
#
loop_
_entity.id
_entity.type
_entity.pdbx_description
1 polymer ?
#
loop_
_entity_poly.entity_id
_entity_poly.type
_entity_poly.pdbx_seq_one_letter_code
_entity_poly.pdbx_strand_id
1 'polypeptide(L)'
;MKKLLFIVTCIVLFLASCSDDTSGELTSQNPSSQEEDKKEVTVVFDESSNLIESIVSVEENKIVFKKDSELNLKGKEYLVAGQLSVAPNGFLRKITSVIEEGNKIIVETEMAEVTDLMPEGNLDVIYNYDNMDLKRPLTTDKGDLVSYNTAMTKGANLGTFTISLNRVIFDADGNHSTTHDQIKANGSFSVQPSLDFGVRFHWWQLQEFRTIITSKKTANLDLIWSHSVPLFKHSIPLAKIPLPPVTFWIGWVPVVITNSVNVTLDANGSVNASITTGVEGTVTLKEGIRYNRGSGWNYIHDAYDLGFRFKPISATVGFDASVALNGEFETMFYGVLGVGIGANAGFYVNGTYYIDTDLVSYIEWFAGFRAGMQAFARAGLFGIPGLNFTWGYPIWSQSWPITEGQIML
;
A
#
# COMPACT_ATOMS: atom_id res chain seq x y z
N MET A 1 -40.48 59.19 8.70
CA MET A 1 -39.48 58.10 8.75
C MET A 1 -39.30 57.53 7.35
N LYS A 2 -38.07 57.18 6.99
CA LYS A 2 -37.50 57.15 5.64
C LYS A 2 -38.10 56.10 4.68
N LYS A 3 -38.10 56.49 3.39
CA LYS A 3 -38.38 55.72 2.16
C LYS A 3 -37.27 54.69 1.85
N LEU A 4 -37.61 53.55 1.22
CA LEU A 4 -36.95 52.90 0.05
C LEU A 4 -37.66 51.55 -0.22
N LEU A 5 -38.61 51.44 -1.15
CA LEU A 5 -38.47 51.19 -2.60
C LEU A 5 -37.76 49.87 -2.97
N PHE A 6 -38.58 48.84 -3.21
CA PHE A 6 -38.28 47.57 -3.86
C PHE A 6 -37.84 47.81 -5.32
N ILE A 7 -36.68 47.27 -5.72
CA ILE A 7 -36.31 47.11 -7.14
C ILE A 7 -35.91 45.65 -7.33
N VAL A 8 -36.80 44.90 -7.99
CA VAL A 8 -36.55 43.59 -8.56
C VAL A 8 -36.04 43.82 -9.97
N THR A 9 -34.78 43.49 -10.24
CA THR A 9 -34.22 43.54 -11.60
C THR A 9 -34.16 42.13 -12.15
N CYS A 10 -35.14 41.81 -13.00
CA CYS A 10 -35.07 40.70 -13.94
C CYS A 10 -34.06 41.04 -15.04
N ILE A 11 -33.05 40.19 -15.25
CA ILE A 11 -32.30 40.15 -16.51
C ILE A 11 -32.51 38.75 -17.08
N VAL A 12 -33.32 38.70 -18.12
CA VAL A 12 -33.43 37.60 -19.08
C VAL A 12 -32.55 37.98 -20.26
N LEU A 13 -31.62 37.11 -20.64
CA LEU A 13 -31.05 37.06 -21.98
C LEU A 13 -31.06 35.60 -22.43
N PHE A 14 -32.00 35.30 -23.32
CA PHE A 14 -32.02 34.12 -24.17
C PHE A 14 -31.07 34.33 -25.35
N LEU A 15 -30.49 33.22 -25.84
CA LEU A 15 -30.42 32.74 -27.24
C LEU A 15 -29.23 31.75 -27.32
N ALA A 16 -29.48 30.43 -27.31
CA ALA A 16 -29.84 29.56 -28.45
C ALA A 16 -28.60 28.92 -29.11
N SER A 17 -28.50 27.58 -29.09
CA SER A 17 -28.42 26.75 -30.31
C SER A 17 -28.05 25.28 -30.04
N CYS A 18 -28.88 24.41 -30.61
CA CYS A 18 -28.73 23.01 -31.06
C CYS A 18 -27.99 21.92 -30.27
N SER A 19 -28.78 20.84 -30.09
CA SER A 19 -28.42 19.44 -29.92
C SER A 19 -27.49 18.89 -31.01
N ASP A 20 -26.63 17.94 -30.63
CA ASP A 20 -26.69 16.58 -31.18
C ASP A 20 -25.97 15.60 -30.25
N ASP A 21 -26.61 14.45 -30.01
CA ASP A 21 -26.01 13.29 -29.35
C ASP A 21 -24.92 12.71 -30.27
N THR A 22 -23.71 12.55 -29.74
CA THR A 22 -22.72 11.66 -30.35
C THR A 22 -21.86 11.04 -29.27
N SER A 23 -21.97 9.72 -29.15
CA SER A 23 -21.07 8.84 -28.41
C SER A 23 -19.62 9.09 -28.86
N GLY A 24 -18.82 9.69 -27.99
CA GLY A 24 -17.41 10.00 -28.23
C GLY A 24 -16.49 9.23 -27.28
N GLU A 25 -15.51 8.55 -27.85
CA GLU A 25 -14.35 7.98 -27.16
C GLU A 25 -13.68 9.03 -26.26
N LEU A 26 -13.33 8.62 -25.03
CA LEU A 26 -12.53 9.41 -24.09
C LEU A 26 -11.11 9.58 -24.65
N THR A 27 -10.92 10.57 -25.51
CA THR A 27 -9.61 11.16 -25.77
C THR A 27 -9.32 12.18 -24.67
N SER A 28 -8.17 12.03 -24.03
CA SER A 28 -7.66 12.95 -22.99
C SER A 28 -7.50 14.34 -23.58
N GLN A 29 -8.48 15.22 -23.38
CA GLN A 29 -8.28 16.64 -23.59
C GLN A 29 -7.56 17.23 -22.38
N ASN A 30 -6.39 17.78 -22.68
CA ASN A 30 -5.56 18.61 -21.82
C ASN A 30 -6.39 19.80 -21.32
N PRO A 31 -6.53 20.07 -20.01
CA PRO A 31 -7.18 21.29 -19.55
C PRO A 31 -6.31 22.50 -19.94
N SER A 32 -6.94 23.50 -20.54
CA SER A 32 -6.28 24.72 -21.01
C SER A 32 -5.61 25.49 -19.85
N SER A 33 -4.32 25.79 -20.04
CA SER A 33 -3.54 26.94 -19.54
C SER A 33 -4.23 27.85 -18.51
N GLN A 34 -4.16 27.49 -17.24
CA GLN A 34 -3.90 28.46 -16.18
C GLN A 34 -2.37 28.57 -16.09
N GLU A 35 -1.85 29.79 -16.11
CA GLU A 35 -0.42 30.06 -16.04
C GLU A 35 0.13 29.46 -14.74
N GLU A 36 0.85 28.34 -14.84
CA GLU A 36 1.48 27.68 -13.70
C GLU A 36 2.58 28.58 -13.16
N ASP A 37 2.32 29.25 -12.04
CA ASP A 37 3.31 30.05 -11.33
C ASP A 37 4.38 29.11 -10.74
N LYS A 38 5.35 28.74 -11.57
CA LYS A 38 6.57 28.07 -11.12
C LYS A 38 7.31 29.08 -10.25
N LYS A 39 7.21 28.93 -8.93
CA LYS A 39 7.97 29.73 -7.97
C LYS A 39 9.40 29.91 -8.46
N GLU A 40 9.78 31.15 -8.81
CA GLU A 40 11.10 31.50 -9.36
C GLU A 40 12.25 31.06 -8.43
N VAL A 41 11.94 30.82 -7.15
CA VAL A 41 12.85 30.30 -6.13
C VAL A 41 13.12 28.78 -6.26
N THR A 42 12.62 28.09 -7.28
CA THR A 42 12.77 26.64 -7.44
C THR A 42 13.74 26.26 -8.56
N VAL A 43 14.60 25.29 -8.30
CA VAL A 43 15.39 24.58 -9.32
C VAL A 43 14.71 23.25 -9.62
N VAL A 44 14.46 22.99 -10.91
CA VAL A 44 13.87 21.73 -11.38
C VAL A 44 14.91 20.96 -12.18
N PHE A 45 15.10 19.70 -11.82
CA PHE A 45 15.94 18.75 -12.55
C PHE A 45 15.02 17.80 -13.32
N ASP A 46 15.20 17.74 -14.63
CA ASP A 46 14.53 16.81 -15.55
C ASP A 46 15.56 16.09 -16.42
N GLU A 47 15.22 14.94 -17.00
CA GLU A 47 16.13 14.12 -17.82
C GLU A 47 16.76 14.86 -19.02
N SER A 48 16.18 15.98 -19.45
CA SER A 48 16.72 16.84 -20.51
C SER A 48 17.67 17.93 -20.01
N SER A 49 17.78 18.11 -18.70
CA SER A 49 18.61 19.13 -18.08
C SER A 49 20.07 18.67 -17.96
N ASN A 50 20.98 19.51 -18.45
CA ASN A 50 22.42 19.40 -18.21
C ASN A 50 22.79 19.48 -16.71
N LEU A 51 21.88 19.92 -15.84
CA LEU A 51 22.09 19.98 -14.40
C LEU A 51 22.12 18.59 -13.74
N ILE A 52 21.61 17.51 -14.35
CA ILE A 52 21.63 16.18 -13.72
C ILE A 52 23.06 15.69 -13.49
N GLU A 53 23.96 15.95 -14.45
CA GLU A 53 25.36 15.52 -14.37
C GLU A 53 26.14 16.22 -13.25
N SER A 54 25.58 17.30 -12.70
CA SER A 54 26.12 17.99 -11.54
C SER A 54 25.84 17.24 -10.24
N ILE A 55 24.78 16.43 -10.16
CA ILE A 55 24.41 15.69 -8.95
C ILE A 55 25.42 14.56 -8.73
N VAL A 56 26.11 14.61 -7.60
CA VAL A 56 27.06 13.59 -7.15
C VAL A 56 26.36 12.56 -6.26
N SER A 57 25.55 13.02 -5.30
CA SER A 57 24.77 12.16 -4.41
C SER A 57 23.53 12.87 -3.87
N VAL A 58 22.48 12.09 -3.62
CA VAL A 58 21.28 12.51 -2.90
C VAL A 58 21.21 11.69 -1.61
N GLU A 59 21.27 12.35 -0.47
CA GLU A 59 21.19 11.75 0.86
C GLU A 59 19.93 12.24 1.58
N GLU A 60 19.65 11.73 2.78
CA GLU A 60 18.41 12.02 3.50
C GLU A 60 18.24 13.52 3.80
N ASN A 61 19.32 14.20 4.20
CA ASN A 61 19.31 15.60 4.65
C ASN A 61 20.22 16.52 3.81
N LYS A 62 20.81 16.04 2.72
CA LYS A 62 21.66 16.86 1.84
C LYS A 62 21.73 16.33 0.42
N ILE A 63 22.04 17.22 -0.51
CA ILE A 63 22.37 16.89 -1.91
C ILE A 63 23.75 17.46 -2.21
N VAL A 64 24.61 16.64 -2.82
CA VAL A 64 25.98 17.03 -3.17
C VAL A 64 26.05 17.23 -4.67
N PHE A 65 26.55 18.40 -5.08
CA PHE A 65 26.78 18.76 -6.48
C PHE A 65 28.27 18.99 -6.77
N LYS A 66 28.65 18.90 -8.04
CA LYS A 66 29.97 19.36 -8.51
C LYS A 66 30.02 20.88 -8.60
N LYS A 67 31.13 21.48 -8.18
CA LYS A 67 31.30 22.95 -8.17
C LYS A 67 31.46 23.56 -9.57
N ASP A 68 31.93 22.79 -10.53
CA ASP A 68 32.08 23.19 -11.94
C ASP A 68 30.76 23.15 -12.73
N SER A 69 29.64 22.94 -12.05
CA SER A 69 28.32 22.95 -12.68
C SER A 69 27.81 24.38 -12.94
N GLU A 70 26.93 24.53 -13.94
CA GLU A 70 26.17 25.76 -14.19
C GLU A 70 25.09 26.03 -13.12
N LEU A 71 25.10 25.28 -12.00
CA LEU A 71 24.09 25.32 -10.97
C LEU A 71 24.16 26.62 -10.17
N ASN A 72 23.19 27.51 -10.36
CA ASN A 72 23.04 28.72 -9.57
C ASN A 72 21.95 28.55 -8.50
N LEU A 73 22.37 28.45 -7.24
CA LEU A 73 21.49 28.33 -6.07
C LEU A 73 21.18 29.67 -5.39
N LYS A 74 21.69 30.80 -5.90
CA LYS A 74 21.48 32.11 -5.28
C LYS A 74 20.01 32.51 -5.38
N GLY A 75 19.39 32.76 -4.23
CA GLY A 75 17.96 33.12 -4.16
C GLY A 75 17.03 31.95 -4.47
N LYS A 76 17.55 30.71 -4.49
CA LYS A 76 16.74 29.50 -4.61
C LYS A 76 16.45 28.95 -3.22
N GLU A 77 15.22 28.47 -3.06
CA GLU A 77 14.70 27.91 -1.82
C GLU A 77 14.36 26.43 -1.96
N TYR A 78 14.05 25.95 -3.17
CA TYR A 78 13.58 24.58 -3.38
C TYR A 78 14.34 23.87 -4.50
N LEU A 79 14.53 22.57 -4.32
CA LEU A 79 15.09 21.64 -5.30
C LEU A 79 14.05 20.56 -5.59
N VAL A 80 13.76 20.34 -6.87
CA VAL A 80 12.70 19.42 -7.31
C VAL A 80 13.21 18.54 -8.44
N ALA A 81 13.00 17.24 -8.33
CA ALA A 81 13.29 16.28 -9.38
C ALA A 81 12.23 15.18 -9.42
N GLY A 82 11.83 14.83 -10.65
CA GLY A 82 11.16 13.56 -10.91
C GLY A 82 12.16 12.39 -10.80
N GLN A 83 11.85 11.27 -11.45
CA GLN A 83 12.79 10.15 -11.51
C GLN A 83 14.05 10.55 -12.29
N LEU A 84 15.21 10.28 -11.70
CA LEU A 84 16.52 10.45 -12.32
C LEU A 84 17.35 9.19 -12.12
N SER A 85 18.33 8.95 -12.99
CA SER A 85 19.25 7.81 -12.84
C SER A 85 20.03 7.83 -11.51
N VAL A 86 20.45 9.01 -11.05
CA VAL A 86 21.17 9.25 -9.78
C VAL A 86 20.24 9.47 -8.58
N ALA A 87 18.95 9.69 -8.84
CA ALA A 87 17.91 9.82 -7.83
C ALA A 87 16.64 9.10 -8.31
N PRO A 88 16.60 7.75 -8.27
CA PRO A 88 15.50 6.97 -8.84
C PRO A 88 14.14 7.26 -8.18
N ASN A 89 14.16 7.74 -6.94
CA ASN A 89 12.96 8.13 -6.21
C ASN A 89 12.60 9.62 -6.42
N GLY A 90 13.39 10.38 -7.17
CA GLY A 90 13.27 11.84 -7.23
C GLY A 90 13.45 12.51 -5.86
N PHE A 91 13.12 13.79 -5.79
CA PHE A 91 13.12 14.54 -4.53
C PHE A 91 12.31 15.84 -4.62
N LEU A 92 11.75 16.25 -3.48
CA LEU A 92 11.18 17.58 -3.23
C LEU A 92 11.76 18.11 -1.92
N ARG A 93 12.66 19.09 -2.02
CA ARG A 93 13.49 19.54 -0.90
C ARG A 93 13.49 21.05 -0.77
N LYS A 94 13.53 21.52 0.47
CA LYS A 94 13.80 22.91 0.81
C LYS A 94 15.26 23.07 1.22
N ILE A 95 15.92 24.08 0.68
CA ILE A 95 17.32 24.41 0.96
C ILE A 95 17.39 25.09 2.33
N THR A 96 18.21 24.53 3.22
CA THR A 96 18.49 25.12 4.54
C THR A 96 19.87 25.78 4.60
N SER A 97 20.85 25.24 3.87
CA SER A 97 22.20 25.79 3.78
C SER A 97 22.89 25.38 2.48
N VAL A 98 23.81 26.23 2.00
CA VAL A 98 24.68 25.94 0.85
C VAL A 98 26.12 26.15 1.28
N ILE A 99 26.92 25.09 1.22
CA ILE A 99 28.31 25.07 1.66
C ILE A 99 29.19 24.69 0.47
N GLU A 100 30.18 25.53 0.16
CA GLU A 100 31.18 25.22 -0.87
C GLU A 100 32.43 24.63 -0.23
N GLU A 101 32.77 23.38 -0.56
CA GLU A 101 33.95 22.69 -0.05
C GLU A 101 34.76 22.08 -1.20
N GLY A 102 35.94 22.65 -1.46
CA GLY A 102 36.83 22.19 -2.54
C GLY A 102 36.12 22.23 -3.90
N ASN A 103 35.95 21.06 -4.54
CA ASN A 103 35.27 20.92 -5.84
C ASN A 103 33.79 20.49 -5.72
N LYS A 104 33.19 20.67 -4.55
CA LYS A 104 31.80 20.28 -4.27
C LYS A 104 30.98 21.45 -3.75
N ILE A 105 29.69 21.41 -4.04
CA ILE A 105 28.66 22.22 -3.40
C ILE A 105 27.79 21.25 -2.59
N ILE A 106 27.79 21.40 -1.27
CA ILE A 106 26.98 20.62 -0.35
C ILE A 106 25.77 21.45 0.01
N VAL A 107 24.59 20.98 -0.36
CA VAL A 107 23.32 21.64 -0.05
C VAL A 107 22.64 20.86 1.05
N GLU A 108 22.56 21.45 2.25
CA GLU A 108 21.74 20.90 3.32
C GLU A 108 20.27 21.21 3.02
N THR A 109 19.42 20.23 3.32
CA THR A 109 18.01 20.29 2.96
C THR A 109 17.11 19.70 4.02
N GLU A 110 15.87 20.17 4.04
CA GLU A 110 14.75 19.51 4.71
C GLU A 110 13.69 19.10 3.67
N MET A 111 12.70 18.34 4.11
CA MET A 111 11.57 17.97 3.26
C MET A 111 10.70 19.20 2.98
N ALA A 112 10.26 19.35 1.73
CA ALA A 112 9.33 20.39 1.31
C ALA A 112 7.96 19.79 1.00
N GLU A 113 6.93 20.63 1.09
CA GLU A 113 5.56 20.24 0.74
C GLU A 113 5.22 20.66 -0.69
N VAL A 114 4.33 19.93 -1.35
CA VAL A 114 3.78 20.37 -2.66
C VAL A 114 3.04 21.70 -2.51
N THR A 115 2.38 21.87 -1.36
CA THR A 115 1.75 23.12 -0.92
C THR A 115 2.74 24.23 -0.58
N ASP A 116 4.06 24.00 -0.58
CA ASP A 116 5.02 25.12 -0.54
C ASP A 116 5.21 25.71 -1.93
N LEU A 117 4.97 24.96 -2.99
CA LEU A 117 5.31 25.33 -4.36
C LEU A 117 4.15 25.86 -5.18
N MET A 118 2.93 25.39 -4.89
CA MET A 118 1.74 25.80 -5.63
C MET A 118 0.49 25.99 -4.75
N PRO A 119 -0.31 27.04 -5.01
CA PRO A 119 -1.55 27.31 -4.29
C PRO A 119 -2.68 26.35 -4.65
N GLU A 120 -2.66 25.82 -5.86
CA GLU A 120 -3.71 25.03 -6.48
C GLU A 120 -3.15 23.71 -7.00
N GLY A 121 -3.87 22.63 -6.79
CA GLY A 121 -3.48 21.35 -7.36
C GLY A 121 -4.54 20.28 -7.15
N ASN A 122 -4.63 19.41 -8.14
CA ASN A 122 -5.57 18.31 -8.15
C ASN A 122 -4.91 17.10 -8.80
N LEU A 123 -4.97 15.97 -8.12
CA LEU A 123 -4.56 14.68 -8.63
C LEU A 123 -5.60 13.66 -8.22
N ASP A 124 -6.12 12.94 -9.20
CA ASP A 124 -7.10 11.89 -9.00
C ASP A 124 -6.69 10.70 -9.88
N VAL A 125 -6.16 9.65 -9.26
CA VAL A 125 -5.57 8.52 -9.95
C VAL A 125 -6.00 7.23 -9.30
N ILE A 126 -6.72 6.40 -10.07
CA ILE A 126 -6.79 4.97 -9.81
C ILE A 126 -5.54 4.36 -10.40
N TYR A 127 -4.57 4.13 -9.53
CA TYR A 127 -3.27 3.65 -9.88
C TYR A 127 -3.32 2.18 -10.31
N ASN A 128 -2.90 1.98 -11.56
CA ASN A 128 -2.72 0.71 -12.21
C ASN A 128 -1.38 0.78 -12.94
N TYR A 129 -0.48 -0.18 -12.73
CA TYR A 129 0.69 -0.23 -13.58
C TYR A 129 0.26 -0.71 -14.96
N ASP A 130 0.11 0.21 -15.90
CA ASP A 130 -0.05 -0.12 -17.32
C ASP A 130 1.21 -0.86 -17.80
N ASN A 131 1.11 -2.18 -17.95
CA ASN A 131 2.16 -3.05 -18.48
C ASN A 131 3.44 -3.11 -17.62
N MET A 132 3.33 -3.35 -16.32
CA MET A 132 4.50 -3.73 -15.53
C MET A 132 5.02 -5.09 -15.98
N ASP A 133 6.01 -5.14 -16.86
CA ASP A 133 6.82 -6.34 -17.02
C ASP A 133 7.80 -6.36 -15.84
N LEU A 134 7.36 -6.91 -14.70
CA LEU A 134 8.31 -7.33 -13.67
C LEU A 134 9.15 -8.45 -14.29
N LYS A 135 10.25 -8.10 -14.97
CA LYS A 135 11.14 -9.00 -15.72
C LYS A 135 11.86 -10.07 -14.88
N ARG A 136 11.37 -10.41 -13.69
CA ARG A 136 12.02 -11.38 -12.80
C ARG A 136 10.99 -12.23 -12.06
N PRO A 137 10.99 -13.56 -12.27
CA PRO A 137 10.59 -14.47 -11.20
C PRO A 137 11.45 -14.12 -9.99
N LEU A 138 10.81 -13.80 -8.87
CA LEU A 138 11.52 -13.56 -7.63
C LEU A 138 11.58 -14.89 -6.89
N THR A 139 12.78 -15.27 -6.48
CA THR A 139 12.96 -16.32 -5.48
C THR A 139 13.23 -15.63 -4.16
N THR A 140 12.48 -15.97 -3.14
CA THR A 140 12.68 -15.42 -1.79
C THR A 140 14.02 -15.91 -1.24
N ASP A 141 14.54 -15.30 -0.19
CA ASP A 141 15.74 -15.80 0.54
C ASP A 141 15.56 -17.25 1.05
N LYS A 142 14.31 -17.71 1.04
CA LYS A 142 13.83 -19.00 1.50
C LYS A 142 13.50 -19.97 0.37
N GLY A 143 13.74 -19.60 -0.88
CA GLY A 143 13.59 -20.45 -2.05
C GLY A 143 12.18 -20.45 -2.67
N ASP A 144 11.24 -19.69 -2.11
CA ASP A 144 9.85 -19.68 -2.60
C ASP A 144 9.75 -18.95 -3.92
N LEU A 145 8.99 -19.53 -4.84
CA LEU A 145 8.71 -18.90 -6.12
C LEU A 145 7.59 -17.88 -5.96
N VAL A 146 7.92 -16.63 -6.27
CA VAL A 146 6.94 -15.56 -6.44
C VAL A 146 6.77 -15.34 -7.94
N SER A 147 5.63 -15.78 -8.46
CA SER A 147 5.22 -15.49 -9.82
C SER A 147 4.36 -14.24 -9.87
N TYR A 148 4.47 -13.54 -10.99
CA TYR A 148 3.71 -12.33 -11.26
C TYR A 148 2.99 -12.48 -12.59
N ASN A 149 1.69 -12.16 -12.60
CA ASN A 149 0.88 -12.10 -13.80
C ASN A 149 0.29 -10.69 -13.94
N THR A 150 0.52 -10.04 -15.09
CA THR A 150 -0.04 -8.72 -15.37
C THR A 150 -1.56 -8.78 -15.47
N ALA A 151 -2.22 -7.65 -15.20
CA ALA A 151 -3.66 -7.56 -15.41
C ALA A 151 -3.98 -7.72 -16.91
N MET A 152 -4.89 -8.65 -17.26
CA MET A 152 -5.35 -8.83 -18.65
C MET A 152 -6.16 -7.63 -19.17
N THR A 153 -6.79 -6.88 -18.26
CA THR A 153 -7.58 -5.68 -18.58
C THR A 153 -6.84 -4.43 -18.08
N LYS A 154 -6.57 -3.50 -18.99
CA LYS A 154 -6.04 -2.16 -18.66
C LYS A 154 -6.88 -1.50 -17.57
N GLY A 155 -6.22 -0.89 -16.59
CA GLY A 155 -6.90 -0.06 -15.58
C GLY A 155 -7.63 -0.78 -14.44
N ALA A 156 -7.45 -2.10 -14.26
CA ALA A 156 -8.20 -2.86 -13.25
C ALA A 156 -7.44 -3.16 -11.94
N ASN A 157 -6.13 -3.41 -11.98
CA ASN A 157 -5.29 -3.76 -10.81
C ASN A 157 -3.79 -3.71 -11.15
N LEU A 158 -2.93 -3.83 -10.13
CA LEU A 158 -1.46 -3.84 -10.23
C LEU A 158 -0.85 -5.19 -10.71
N GLY A 159 -1.71 -6.15 -11.07
CA GLY A 159 -1.36 -7.53 -11.38
C GLY A 159 -1.61 -8.48 -10.20
N THR A 160 -1.45 -9.77 -10.45
CA THR A 160 -1.59 -10.84 -9.46
C THR A 160 -0.22 -11.34 -9.06
N PHE A 161 0.09 -11.25 -7.77
CA PHE A 161 1.29 -11.80 -7.16
C PHE A 161 0.93 -13.14 -6.53
N THR A 162 1.52 -14.22 -7.02
CA THR A 162 1.27 -15.58 -6.51
C THR A 162 2.53 -16.12 -5.84
N ILE A 163 2.41 -16.40 -4.55
CA ILE A 163 3.43 -17.04 -3.73
C ILE A 163 3.12 -18.54 -3.69
N SER A 164 4.05 -19.35 -4.17
CA SER A 164 3.96 -20.82 -4.07
C SER A 164 4.78 -21.29 -2.87
N LEU A 165 4.13 -22.01 -1.96
CA LEU A 165 4.75 -22.54 -0.74
C LEU A 165 4.90 -24.06 -0.87
N ASN A 166 6.10 -24.54 -0.57
CA ASN A 166 6.38 -25.96 -0.37
C ASN A 166 7.61 -26.09 0.55
N ARG A 167 7.44 -25.71 1.82
CA ARG A 167 8.56 -25.61 2.76
C ARG A 167 8.15 -25.83 4.20
N VAL A 168 9.17 -26.12 5.01
CA VAL A 168 9.11 -25.99 6.47
C VAL A 168 9.08 -24.50 6.80
N ILE A 169 7.97 -24.06 7.38
CA ILE A 169 7.76 -22.67 7.80
C ILE A 169 8.24 -22.44 9.24
N PHE A 170 8.27 -23.50 10.06
CA PHE A 170 8.82 -23.48 11.42
C PHE A 170 9.43 -24.83 11.78
N ASP A 171 10.51 -24.80 12.56
CA ASP A 171 11.32 -25.93 13.01
C ASP A 171 11.72 -25.62 14.46
N ALA A 172 11.31 -26.45 15.41
CA ALA A 172 11.33 -26.09 16.82
C ALA A 172 12.73 -26.25 17.44
N ASP A 173 13.49 -27.25 17.00
CA ASP A 173 14.86 -27.49 17.45
C ASP A 173 15.93 -26.96 16.48
N GLY A 174 15.53 -26.51 15.29
CA GLY A 174 16.41 -25.95 14.27
C GLY A 174 17.25 -27.02 13.56
N ASN A 175 17.01 -28.30 13.84
CA ASN A 175 17.64 -29.41 13.17
C ASN A 175 16.72 -29.93 12.06
N HIS A 176 17.02 -29.54 10.81
CA HIS A 176 16.19 -29.91 9.66
C HIS A 176 16.04 -31.43 9.40
N SER A 177 16.81 -32.28 10.09
CA SER A 177 16.69 -33.74 10.01
C SER A 177 15.55 -34.30 10.89
N THR A 178 15.16 -33.59 11.94
CA THR A 178 14.00 -33.89 12.78
C THR A 178 12.75 -33.29 12.12
N THR A 179 11.83 -34.15 11.67
CA THR A 179 10.65 -33.73 10.89
C THR A 179 9.37 -33.69 11.70
N HIS A 180 9.41 -34.21 12.93
CA HIS A 180 8.25 -34.34 13.81
C HIS A 180 7.87 -33.00 14.43
N ASP A 181 8.83 -32.11 14.64
CA ASP A 181 8.69 -30.78 15.22
C ASP A 181 8.57 -29.66 14.17
N GLN A 182 8.41 -30.04 12.90
CA GLN A 182 8.28 -29.11 11.79
C GLN A 182 6.83 -28.78 11.47
N ILE A 183 6.60 -27.50 11.15
CA ILE A 183 5.38 -27.00 10.53
C ILE A 183 5.64 -26.84 9.04
N LYS A 184 4.84 -27.47 8.20
CA LYS A 184 4.95 -27.39 6.74
C LYS A 184 3.74 -26.67 6.16
N ALA A 185 4.00 -25.78 5.22
CA ALA A 185 2.96 -25.13 4.42
C ALA A 185 3.16 -25.50 2.95
N ASN A 186 2.10 -26.00 2.34
CA ASN A 186 2.07 -26.38 0.93
C ASN A 186 0.91 -25.68 0.22
N GLY A 187 1.12 -25.24 -1.01
CA GLY A 187 0.06 -24.67 -1.85
C GLY A 187 0.42 -23.26 -2.34
N SER A 188 -0.59 -22.40 -2.47
CA SER A 188 -0.39 -21.05 -2.99
C SER A 188 -1.26 -20.00 -2.32
N PHE A 189 -0.74 -18.78 -2.30
CA PHE A 189 -1.46 -17.59 -1.93
C PHE A 189 -1.28 -16.54 -3.03
N SER A 190 -2.37 -15.94 -3.46
CA SER A 190 -2.36 -14.87 -4.47
C SER A 190 -2.97 -13.59 -3.92
N VAL A 191 -2.33 -12.46 -4.21
CA VAL A 191 -2.84 -11.12 -3.90
C VAL A 191 -2.87 -10.30 -5.18
N GLN A 192 -3.98 -9.60 -5.40
CA GLN A 192 -4.20 -8.73 -6.55
C GLN A 192 -4.63 -7.34 -6.04
N PRO A 193 -3.68 -6.43 -5.79
CA PRO A 193 -3.95 -5.11 -5.24
C PRO A 193 -4.26 -4.06 -6.33
N SER A 194 -5.00 -3.02 -5.96
CA SER A 194 -5.17 -1.75 -6.68
C SER A 194 -5.10 -0.60 -5.69
N LEU A 195 -4.63 0.58 -6.12
CA LEU A 195 -4.53 1.78 -5.29
C LEU A 195 -5.35 2.90 -5.92
N ASP A 196 -6.29 3.48 -5.19
CA ASP A 196 -7.00 4.72 -5.53
C ASP A 196 -6.44 5.85 -4.67
N PHE A 197 -5.68 6.73 -5.30
CA PHE A 197 -5.00 7.86 -4.70
C PHE A 197 -5.60 9.16 -5.23
N GLY A 198 -5.91 10.09 -4.33
CA GLY A 198 -6.36 11.42 -4.72
C GLY A 198 -5.93 12.48 -3.72
N VAL A 199 -5.57 13.65 -4.23
CA VAL A 199 -5.24 14.83 -3.43
C VAL A 199 -5.72 16.09 -4.15
N ARG A 200 -6.35 16.99 -3.40
CA ARG A 200 -6.82 18.28 -3.89
C ARG A 200 -6.52 19.36 -2.87
N PHE A 201 -5.89 20.43 -3.32
CA PHE A 201 -5.65 21.62 -2.51
C PHE A 201 -6.03 22.88 -3.27
N HIS A 202 -6.49 23.87 -2.52
CA HIS A 202 -6.98 25.16 -3.00
C HIS A 202 -6.52 26.23 -2.02
N TRP A 203 -5.98 27.33 -2.53
CA TRP A 203 -5.38 28.40 -1.71
C TRP A 203 -4.44 27.88 -0.62
N TRP A 204 -3.50 27.01 -1.00
CA TRP A 204 -2.51 26.41 -0.10
C TRP A 204 -3.09 25.51 1.00
N GLN A 205 -4.38 25.18 0.92
CA GLN A 205 -5.08 24.37 1.92
C GLN A 205 -5.58 23.08 1.32
N LEU A 206 -5.33 21.96 2.00
CA LEU A 206 -5.91 20.68 1.62
C LEU A 206 -7.44 20.74 1.65
N GLN A 207 -8.06 20.37 0.53
CA GLN A 207 -9.50 20.20 0.41
C GLN A 207 -9.89 18.74 0.56
N GLU A 208 -9.17 17.84 -0.13
CA GLU A 208 -9.47 16.40 -0.12
C GLU A 208 -8.18 15.58 -0.20
N PHE A 209 -8.18 14.44 0.47
CA PHE A 209 -7.12 13.44 0.34
C PHE A 209 -7.74 12.06 0.45
N ARG A 210 -7.27 11.11 -0.34
CA ARG A 210 -7.64 9.71 -0.18
C ARG A 210 -6.53 8.78 -0.62
N THR A 211 -6.42 7.67 0.09
CA THR A 211 -5.64 6.52 -0.32
C THR A 211 -6.44 5.28 0.05
N ILE A 212 -6.84 4.52 -0.96
CA ILE A 212 -7.75 3.38 -0.84
C ILE A 212 -7.14 2.21 -1.60
N ILE A 213 -6.95 1.11 -0.90
CA ILE A 213 -6.41 -0.13 -1.44
C ILE A 213 -7.53 -1.14 -1.57
N THR A 214 -7.70 -1.70 -2.76
CA THR A 214 -8.55 -2.87 -2.95
C THR A 214 -7.68 -4.08 -3.24
N SER A 215 -7.84 -5.17 -2.51
CA SER A 215 -7.05 -6.38 -2.69
C SER A 215 -7.94 -7.61 -2.77
N LYS A 216 -7.87 -8.31 -3.90
CA LYS A 216 -8.44 -9.65 -4.02
C LYS A 216 -7.40 -10.67 -3.59
N LYS A 217 -7.74 -11.47 -2.59
CA LYS A 217 -6.88 -12.51 -2.00
C LYS A 217 -7.47 -13.88 -2.31
N THR A 218 -6.64 -14.79 -2.80
CA THR A 218 -7.03 -16.19 -3.05
C THR A 218 -6.02 -17.10 -2.37
N ALA A 219 -6.50 -18.04 -1.56
CA ALA A 219 -5.67 -19.01 -0.87
C ALA A 219 -6.05 -20.42 -1.31
N ASN A 220 -5.04 -21.28 -1.45
CA ASN A 220 -5.17 -22.72 -1.43
C ASN A 220 -3.97 -23.25 -0.67
N LEU A 221 -4.11 -23.38 0.65
CA LEU A 221 -3.01 -23.70 1.56
C LEU A 221 -3.33 -24.96 2.34
N ASP A 222 -2.36 -25.84 2.43
CA ASP A 222 -2.31 -26.98 3.34
C ASP A 222 -1.31 -26.67 4.45
N LEU A 223 -1.73 -26.92 5.68
CA LEU A 223 -0.94 -26.79 6.89
C LEU A 223 -0.80 -28.18 7.53
N ILE A 224 0.44 -28.59 7.70
CA ILE A 224 0.80 -29.90 8.25
C ILE A 224 1.66 -29.68 9.49
N TRP A 225 1.15 -30.16 10.62
CA TRP A 225 1.79 -30.19 11.92
C TRP A 225 1.99 -31.65 12.33
N SER A 226 3.23 -32.10 12.47
CA SER A 226 3.52 -33.53 12.65
C SER A 226 3.56 -33.98 14.12
N HIS A 227 3.66 -33.08 15.10
CA HIS A 227 3.73 -33.44 16.52
C HIS A 227 3.36 -32.27 17.44
N SER A 228 3.37 -32.52 18.76
CA SER A 228 3.14 -31.51 19.77
C SER A 228 4.17 -30.38 19.66
N VAL A 229 3.72 -29.19 19.25
CA VAL A 229 4.51 -27.96 19.25
C VAL A 229 3.94 -27.05 20.34
N PRO A 230 4.74 -26.62 21.33
CA PRO A 230 4.30 -25.69 22.36
C PRO A 230 3.86 -24.35 21.76
N LEU A 231 3.32 -23.46 22.60
CA LEU A 231 2.94 -22.10 22.18
C LEU A 231 4.01 -21.45 21.29
N PHE A 232 3.68 -21.20 20.04
CA PHE A 232 4.55 -20.59 19.04
C PHE A 232 3.91 -19.29 18.54
N LYS A 233 4.75 -18.30 18.22
CA LYS A 233 4.34 -17.06 17.54
C LYS A 233 5.47 -16.63 16.61
N HIS A 234 5.24 -16.77 15.32
CA HIS A 234 6.23 -16.46 14.29
C HIS A 234 5.61 -15.60 13.20
N SER A 235 6.32 -14.54 12.82
CA SER A 235 6.07 -13.80 11.58
C SER A 235 7.12 -14.22 10.57
N ILE A 236 6.67 -14.82 9.48
CA ILE A 236 7.54 -15.45 8.48
C ILE A 236 7.47 -14.60 7.22
N PRO A 237 8.56 -13.93 6.82
CA PRO A 237 8.57 -13.16 5.59
C PRO A 237 8.44 -14.11 4.40
N LEU A 238 7.37 -13.96 3.62
CA LEU A 238 7.11 -14.76 2.43
C LEU A 238 7.54 -14.04 1.16
N ALA A 239 7.37 -12.73 1.04
CA ALA A 239 7.81 -11.99 -0.14
C ALA A 239 8.00 -10.51 0.18
N LYS A 240 8.96 -9.88 -0.50
CA LYS A 240 9.10 -8.43 -0.58
C LYS A 240 9.27 -8.05 -2.03
N ILE A 241 8.25 -7.43 -2.60
CA ILE A 241 8.16 -7.17 -4.03
C ILE A 241 8.21 -5.64 -4.21
N PRO A 242 9.39 -5.07 -4.51
CA PRO A 242 9.46 -3.66 -4.87
C PRO A 242 8.79 -3.47 -6.23
N LEU A 243 7.94 -2.47 -6.34
CA LEU A 243 7.32 -2.08 -7.59
C LEU A 243 8.07 -0.86 -8.16
N PRO A 244 8.13 -0.69 -9.49
CA PRO A 244 8.80 0.43 -10.12
C PRO A 244 8.25 1.78 -9.60
N PRO A 245 9.11 2.80 -9.46
CA PRO A 245 8.66 4.15 -9.15
C PRO A 245 7.72 4.68 -10.24
N VAL A 246 6.75 5.50 -9.88
CA VAL A 246 5.91 6.25 -10.83
C VAL A 246 5.89 7.72 -10.48
N THR A 247 5.93 8.56 -11.51
CA THR A 247 5.85 10.02 -11.38
C THR A 247 4.47 10.49 -11.78
N PHE A 248 3.78 11.18 -10.88
CA PHE A 248 2.59 11.96 -11.19
C PHE A 248 2.95 13.43 -11.22
N TRP A 249 2.26 14.19 -12.07
CA TRP A 249 2.44 15.63 -12.14
C TRP A 249 1.25 16.29 -11.45
N ILE A 250 1.52 16.99 -10.35
CA ILE A 250 0.56 17.91 -9.76
C ILE A 250 1.00 19.28 -10.25
N GLY A 251 0.30 19.78 -11.26
CA GLY A 251 0.82 20.85 -12.09
C GLY A 251 2.26 20.59 -12.56
N TRP A 252 3.18 21.56 -12.39
CA TRP A 252 4.59 21.41 -12.75
C TRP A 252 5.44 20.61 -11.74
N VAL A 253 4.91 20.21 -10.58
CA VAL A 253 5.68 19.49 -9.56
C VAL A 253 5.57 17.98 -9.81
N PRO A 254 6.68 17.30 -10.15
CA PRO A 254 6.72 15.84 -10.29
C PRO A 254 6.71 15.19 -8.91
N VAL A 255 5.63 14.49 -8.57
CA VAL A 255 5.47 13.66 -7.37
C VAL A 255 5.82 12.22 -7.70
N VAL A 256 6.97 11.77 -7.21
CA VAL A 256 7.42 10.38 -7.40
C VAL A 256 6.92 9.53 -6.24
N ILE A 257 6.20 8.46 -6.57
CA ILE A 257 5.82 7.43 -5.62
C ILE A 257 6.59 6.14 -5.89
N THR A 258 6.98 5.44 -4.83
CA THR A 258 7.45 4.06 -4.89
C THR A 258 6.53 3.18 -4.09
N ASN A 259 6.25 2.00 -4.61
CA ASN A 259 5.36 1.06 -3.94
C ASN A 259 6.10 -0.24 -3.63
N SER A 260 5.70 -0.93 -2.57
CA SER A 260 6.15 -2.30 -2.33
C SER A 260 5.02 -3.16 -1.78
N VAL A 261 5.00 -4.43 -2.20
CA VAL A 261 4.12 -5.45 -1.64
C VAL A 261 4.96 -6.33 -0.73
N ASN A 262 4.67 -6.30 0.57
CA ASN A 262 5.28 -7.18 1.55
C ASN A 262 4.25 -8.24 1.96
N VAL A 263 4.62 -9.51 1.82
CA VAL A 263 3.78 -10.63 2.24
C VAL A 263 4.46 -11.35 3.39
N THR A 264 3.77 -11.48 4.52
CA THR A 264 4.23 -12.29 5.65
C THR A 264 3.16 -13.29 6.05
N LEU A 265 3.60 -14.42 6.62
CA LEU A 265 2.74 -15.42 7.24
C LEU A 265 2.95 -15.35 8.75
N ASP A 266 1.95 -14.88 9.47
CA ASP A 266 1.94 -14.94 10.92
C ASP A 266 1.28 -16.24 11.35
N ALA A 267 2.05 -17.10 11.99
CA ALA A 267 1.56 -18.34 12.58
C ALA A 267 1.64 -18.22 14.09
N ASN A 268 0.52 -18.46 14.77
CA ASN A 268 0.44 -18.44 16.23
C ASN A 268 -0.47 -19.55 16.73
N GLY A 269 -0.08 -20.27 17.78
CA GLY A 269 -0.91 -21.32 18.34
C GLY A 269 -0.18 -22.23 19.31
N SER A 270 -0.92 -23.17 19.87
CA SER A 270 -0.40 -24.34 20.55
C SER A 270 -1.05 -25.59 19.99
N VAL A 271 -0.23 -26.58 19.69
CA VAL A 271 -0.67 -27.82 19.10
C VAL A 271 -0.15 -28.94 19.97
N ASN A 272 -1.04 -29.69 20.62
CA ASN A 272 -0.66 -30.82 21.48
C ASN A 272 -0.59 -32.16 20.72
N ALA A 273 -0.71 -32.12 19.38
CA ALA A 273 -1.06 -33.25 18.52
C ALA A 273 -0.50 -33.12 17.09
N SER A 274 -0.69 -34.13 16.25
CA SER A 274 -0.55 -33.96 14.80
C SER A 274 -1.83 -33.36 14.24
N ILE A 275 -1.72 -32.34 13.40
CA ILE A 275 -2.86 -31.70 12.73
C ILE A 275 -2.56 -31.58 11.25
N THR A 276 -3.50 -32.02 10.40
CA THR A 276 -3.50 -31.69 8.97
C THR A 276 -4.80 -30.98 8.64
N THR A 277 -4.68 -29.80 8.05
CA THR A 277 -5.82 -29.00 7.60
C THR A 277 -5.40 -28.11 6.44
N GLY A 278 -6.34 -27.36 5.91
CA GLY A 278 -6.04 -26.33 4.93
C GLY A 278 -7.23 -25.42 4.71
N VAL A 279 -7.00 -24.39 3.91
CA VAL A 279 -8.01 -23.42 3.50
C VAL A 279 -7.96 -23.27 2.00
N GLU A 280 -9.13 -23.16 1.38
CA GLU A 280 -9.23 -22.74 0.00
C GLU A 280 -10.38 -21.74 -0.19
N GLY A 281 -10.12 -20.70 -0.98
CA GLY A 281 -11.14 -19.71 -1.29
C GLY A 281 -10.61 -18.33 -1.62
N THR A 282 -11.53 -17.37 -1.63
CA THR A 282 -11.28 -15.99 -2.06
C THR A 282 -11.98 -14.99 -1.14
N VAL A 283 -11.39 -13.80 -1.02
CA VAL A 283 -11.99 -12.59 -0.44
C VAL A 283 -11.49 -11.36 -1.16
N THR A 284 -12.33 -10.34 -1.29
CA THR A 284 -11.94 -9.00 -1.70
C THR A 284 -12.05 -8.05 -0.50
N LEU A 285 -10.95 -7.36 -0.21
CA LEU A 285 -10.88 -6.36 0.86
C LEU A 285 -10.70 -4.98 0.23
N LYS A 286 -11.43 -3.98 0.73
CA LYS A 286 -11.29 -2.58 0.33
C LYS A 286 -11.09 -1.71 1.57
N GLU A 287 -9.92 -1.10 1.65
CA GLU A 287 -9.39 -0.53 2.88
C GLU A 287 -8.74 0.82 2.59
N GLY A 288 -8.82 1.80 3.49
CA GLY A 288 -8.13 3.08 3.28
C GLY A 288 -8.60 4.22 4.15
N ILE A 289 -8.08 5.42 3.85
CA ILE A 289 -8.44 6.67 4.52
C ILE A 289 -8.89 7.72 3.51
N ARG A 290 -9.84 8.55 3.92
CA ARG A 290 -10.33 9.69 3.16
C ARG A 290 -10.47 10.90 4.09
N TYR A 291 -9.94 12.03 3.67
CA TYR A 291 -10.17 13.34 4.25
C TYR A 291 -11.01 14.17 3.29
N ASN A 292 -12.04 14.85 3.81
CA ASN A 292 -12.62 16.00 3.13
C ASN A 292 -12.68 17.18 4.09
N ARG A 293 -12.37 18.37 3.59
CA ARG A 293 -12.49 19.60 4.34
C ARG A 293 -13.95 19.82 4.74
N GLY A 294 -14.17 20.01 6.03
CA GLY A 294 -15.50 20.16 6.64
C GLY A 294 -16.01 18.89 7.32
N SER A 295 -15.72 17.69 6.79
CA SER A 295 -16.09 16.42 7.42
C SER A 295 -14.95 15.73 8.17
N GLY A 296 -13.70 16.14 7.91
CA GLY A 296 -12.52 15.51 8.50
C GLY A 296 -12.23 14.11 7.93
N TRP A 297 -11.55 13.30 8.74
CA TRP A 297 -11.09 11.97 8.39
C TRP A 297 -12.19 10.91 8.49
N ASN A 298 -12.22 10.02 7.51
CA ASN A 298 -13.06 8.84 7.44
C ASN A 298 -12.22 7.63 7.04
N TYR A 299 -12.59 6.47 7.57
CA TYR A 299 -11.94 5.19 7.27
C TYR A 299 -12.84 4.38 6.34
N ILE A 300 -12.22 3.65 5.42
CA ILE A 300 -12.89 2.72 4.51
C ILE A 300 -12.48 1.31 4.92
N HIS A 301 -13.45 0.42 5.14
CA HIS A 301 -13.23 -0.95 5.60
C HIS A 301 -14.35 -1.90 5.11
N ASP A 302 -14.28 -2.31 3.86
CA ASP A 302 -15.26 -3.23 3.28
C ASP A 302 -14.63 -4.60 2.98
N ALA A 303 -15.41 -5.66 3.20
CA ALA A 303 -15.07 -7.02 2.80
C ALA A 303 -16.24 -7.63 2.02
N TYR A 304 -15.95 -8.20 0.86
CA TYR A 304 -16.94 -8.83 -0.02
C TYR A 304 -16.30 -9.98 -0.82
N ASP A 305 -17.11 -10.69 -1.63
CA ASP A 305 -16.72 -11.91 -2.34
C ASP A 305 -16.12 -13.00 -1.44
N LEU A 306 -16.66 -13.14 -0.24
CA LEU A 306 -16.23 -14.12 0.77
C LEU A 306 -16.65 -15.53 0.36
N GLY A 307 -15.69 -16.32 -0.13
CA GLY A 307 -15.91 -17.69 -0.61
C GLY A 307 -14.86 -18.66 -0.09
N PHE A 308 -14.71 -18.76 1.23
CA PHE A 308 -13.76 -19.69 1.87
C PHE A 308 -14.43 -20.98 2.35
N ARG A 309 -13.70 -22.08 2.18
CA ARG A 309 -13.99 -23.36 2.84
C ARG A 309 -12.73 -23.91 3.49
N PHE A 310 -12.92 -24.58 4.62
CA PHE A 310 -11.86 -25.36 5.23
C PHE A 310 -11.78 -26.72 4.52
N LYS A 311 -10.55 -27.15 4.27
CA LYS A 311 -10.29 -28.55 3.92
C LYS A 311 -10.53 -29.42 5.16
N PRO A 312 -10.85 -30.71 4.99
CA PRO A 312 -11.07 -31.62 6.10
C PRO A 312 -9.92 -31.55 7.11
N ILE A 313 -10.28 -31.47 8.39
CA ILE A 313 -9.31 -31.46 9.50
C ILE A 313 -9.10 -32.90 9.95
N SER A 314 -7.83 -33.30 10.10
CA SER A 314 -7.47 -34.43 10.96
C SER A 314 -6.66 -33.89 12.14
N ALA A 315 -7.01 -34.32 13.35
CA ALA A 315 -6.35 -33.92 14.59
C ALA A 315 -6.41 -35.08 15.58
N THR A 316 -5.38 -35.24 16.42
CA THR A 316 -5.32 -36.32 17.43
C THR A 316 -5.75 -35.90 18.83
N VAL A 317 -5.65 -34.61 19.18
CA VAL A 317 -6.21 -33.98 20.40
C VAL A 317 -6.51 -32.50 20.14
N GLY A 318 -7.16 -31.80 21.09
CA GLY A 318 -7.53 -30.38 20.96
C GLY A 318 -6.37 -29.44 20.59
N PHE A 319 -6.72 -28.31 19.97
CA PHE A 319 -5.75 -27.42 19.34
C PHE A 319 -6.22 -25.96 19.31
N ASP A 320 -5.28 -25.02 19.34
CA ASP A 320 -5.54 -23.60 19.08
C ASP A 320 -4.49 -23.11 18.09
N ALA A 321 -4.89 -22.78 16.87
CA ALA A 321 -3.96 -22.36 15.83
C ALA A 321 -4.55 -21.25 14.97
N SER A 322 -3.71 -20.29 14.62
CA SER A 322 -4.05 -19.22 13.71
C SER A 322 -2.92 -19.01 12.72
N VAL A 323 -3.30 -18.77 11.47
CA VAL A 323 -2.39 -18.46 10.39
C VAL A 323 -2.96 -17.26 9.65
N ALA A 324 -2.25 -16.14 9.70
CA ALA A 324 -2.61 -14.92 9.01
C ALA A 324 -1.64 -14.61 7.89
N LEU A 325 -2.19 -14.28 6.73
CA LEU A 325 -1.45 -13.74 5.60
C LEU A 325 -1.55 -12.22 5.64
N ASN A 326 -0.44 -11.60 5.98
CA ASN A 326 -0.34 -10.16 5.93
C ASN A 326 0.10 -9.77 4.53
N GLY A 327 -0.69 -8.93 3.89
CA GLY A 327 -0.30 -8.27 2.66
C GLY A 327 -0.21 -6.78 2.96
N GLU A 328 1.00 -6.26 3.07
CA GLU A 328 1.23 -4.85 3.27
C GLU A 328 1.57 -4.19 1.93
N PHE A 329 0.91 -3.08 1.66
CA PHE A 329 1.20 -2.24 0.52
C PHE A 329 1.71 -0.89 1.02
N GLU A 330 3.01 -0.69 0.86
CA GLU A 330 3.66 0.54 1.30
C GLU A 330 3.85 1.46 0.11
N THR A 331 3.40 2.71 0.24
CA THR A 331 3.71 3.79 -0.71
C THR A 331 4.63 4.81 -0.05
N MET A 332 5.76 5.10 -0.69
CA MET A 332 6.65 6.18 -0.28
C MET A 332 6.65 7.28 -1.33
N PHE A 333 6.56 8.52 -0.88
CA PHE A 333 6.79 9.70 -1.68
C PHE A 333 8.26 10.08 -1.60
N TYR A 334 8.87 10.21 -2.77
CA TYR A 334 10.28 10.49 -2.94
C TYR A 334 11.23 9.55 -2.18
N GLY A 335 10.77 8.33 -1.85
CA GLY A 335 11.53 7.34 -1.09
C GLY A 335 11.81 7.72 0.38
N VAL A 336 11.21 8.79 0.91
CA VAL A 336 11.46 9.29 2.27
C VAL A 336 10.18 9.32 3.10
N LEU A 337 9.12 9.91 2.56
CA LEU A 337 7.86 10.09 3.28
C LEU A 337 6.86 9.00 2.90
N GLY A 338 6.66 8.04 3.81
CA GLY A 338 5.72 6.95 3.62
C GLY A 338 4.29 7.34 4.03
N VAL A 339 3.33 7.14 3.14
CA VAL A 339 1.95 6.81 3.52
C VAL A 339 1.78 5.34 3.22
N GLY A 340 1.79 4.50 4.24
CA GLY A 340 1.60 3.07 4.08
C GLY A 340 0.24 2.63 4.58
N ILE A 341 -0.35 1.66 3.88
CA ILE A 341 -1.53 0.96 4.36
C ILE A 341 -1.23 -0.53 4.29
N GLY A 342 -1.21 -1.17 5.46
CA GLY A 342 -1.11 -2.62 5.56
C GLY A 342 -2.48 -3.25 5.77
N ALA A 343 -2.69 -4.41 5.13
CA ALA A 343 -3.92 -5.17 5.24
C ALA A 343 -3.59 -6.61 5.67
N ASN A 344 -3.94 -6.98 6.90
CA ASN A 344 -3.83 -8.35 7.34
C ASN A 344 -5.12 -9.12 7.10
N ALA A 345 -5.00 -10.35 6.59
CA ALA A 345 -6.13 -11.24 6.39
C ALA A 345 -5.70 -12.65 6.77
N GLY A 346 -6.36 -13.24 7.74
CA GLY A 346 -5.94 -14.50 8.32
C GLY A 346 -7.07 -15.39 8.71
N PHE A 347 -6.71 -16.62 9.00
CA PHE A 347 -7.62 -17.65 9.47
C PHE A 347 -7.22 -18.02 10.88
N TYR A 348 -8.21 -18.36 11.69
CA TYR A 348 -7.97 -19.00 12.97
C TYR A 348 -8.87 -20.22 13.07
N VAL A 349 -8.36 -21.23 13.76
CA VAL A 349 -9.06 -22.46 14.04
C VAL A 349 -8.81 -22.83 15.50
N ASN A 350 -9.88 -23.13 16.20
CA ASN A 350 -9.83 -23.61 17.58
C ASN A 350 -10.59 -24.94 17.65
N GLY A 351 -10.04 -25.91 18.36
CA GLY A 351 -10.59 -27.24 18.54
C GLY A 351 -10.58 -27.64 20.01
N THR A 352 -11.75 -27.96 20.55
CA THR A 352 -11.93 -28.42 21.93
C THR A 352 -12.25 -29.90 21.96
N TYR A 353 -11.51 -30.64 22.79
CA TYR A 353 -11.72 -32.07 23.02
C TYR A 353 -12.76 -32.31 24.12
N TYR A 354 -13.69 -33.24 23.90
CA TYR A 354 -14.59 -33.74 24.92
C TYR A 354 -14.93 -35.22 24.72
N ILE A 355 -15.45 -35.85 25.78
CA ILE A 355 -15.97 -37.20 25.77
C ILE A 355 -17.47 -37.10 26.01
N ASP A 356 -18.29 -37.73 25.18
CA ASP A 356 -19.74 -37.76 25.36
C ASP A 356 -20.19 -38.75 26.44
N THR A 357 -21.50 -38.87 26.64
CA THR A 357 -22.08 -39.79 27.63
C THR A 357 -21.89 -41.27 27.28
N ASP A 358 -21.62 -41.58 26.02
CA ASP A 358 -21.41 -42.93 25.50
C ASP A 358 -19.92 -43.31 25.47
N LEU A 359 -19.06 -42.49 26.09
CA LEU A 359 -17.59 -42.63 26.15
C LEU A 359 -16.91 -42.52 24.77
N VAL A 360 -17.57 -41.88 23.80
CA VAL A 360 -16.99 -41.59 22.49
C VAL A 360 -16.28 -40.23 22.57
N SER A 361 -15.06 -40.20 22.04
CA SER A 361 -14.23 -38.99 22.02
C SER A 361 -14.51 -38.15 20.78
N TYR A 362 -14.62 -36.84 20.97
CA TYR A 362 -14.81 -35.88 19.89
C TYR A 362 -13.92 -34.66 20.01
N ILE A 363 -13.68 -34.04 18.86
CA ILE A 363 -13.19 -32.67 18.76
C ILE A 363 -14.27 -31.82 18.09
N GLU A 364 -14.81 -30.87 18.84
CA GLU A 364 -15.56 -29.76 18.27
C GLU A 364 -14.58 -28.70 17.80
N TRP A 365 -14.76 -28.21 16.58
CA TRP A 365 -13.90 -27.18 16.03
C TRP A 365 -14.70 -26.02 15.49
N PHE A 366 -14.09 -24.84 15.61
CA PHE A 366 -14.56 -23.59 15.06
C PHE A 366 -13.46 -23.00 14.21
N ALA A 367 -13.81 -22.52 13.03
CA ALA A 367 -12.88 -21.85 12.16
C ALA A 367 -13.44 -20.52 11.69
N GLY A 368 -12.59 -19.49 11.71
CA GLY A 368 -12.98 -18.14 11.35
C GLY A 368 -11.92 -17.41 10.53
N PHE A 369 -12.37 -16.35 9.89
CA PHE A 369 -11.53 -15.39 9.19
C PHE A 369 -11.33 -14.18 10.09
N ARG A 370 -10.13 -13.60 10.11
CA ARG A 370 -9.82 -12.31 10.72
C ARG A 370 -9.20 -11.40 9.69
N ALA A 371 -9.80 -10.25 9.43
CA ALA A 371 -9.16 -9.19 8.68
C ALA A 371 -8.82 -8.03 9.62
N GLY A 372 -7.75 -7.31 9.31
CA GLY A 372 -7.39 -6.09 9.98
C GLY A 372 -6.63 -5.15 9.05
N MET A 373 -6.63 -3.88 9.42
CA MET A 373 -5.99 -2.82 8.66
C MET A 373 -5.07 -2.03 9.57
N GLN A 374 -3.88 -1.70 9.08
CA GLN A 374 -3.00 -0.69 9.65
C GLN A 374 -2.82 0.41 8.61
N ALA A 375 -2.92 1.68 9.01
CA ALA A 375 -2.45 2.77 8.16
C ALA A 375 -1.45 3.58 8.97
N PHE A 376 -0.33 3.88 8.35
CA PHE A 376 0.64 4.81 8.89
C PHE A 376 0.87 5.92 7.88
N ALA A 377 1.15 7.09 8.39
CA ALA A 377 1.63 8.17 7.57
C ALA A 377 2.71 8.92 8.30
N ARG A 378 3.79 9.21 7.58
CA ARG A 378 4.87 10.06 8.03
C ARG A 378 4.62 11.45 7.46
N ALA A 379 4.71 12.45 8.32
CA ALA A 379 4.27 13.82 8.05
C ALA A 379 4.91 14.45 6.80
N GLY A 380 4.19 15.39 6.16
CA GLY A 380 4.83 16.54 5.53
C GLY A 380 5.01 16.56 4.00
N LEU A 381 4.11 15.99 3.20
CA LEU A 381 4.13 16.25 1.74
C LEU A 381 3.02 17.17 1.24
N PHE A 382 1.92 17.29 1.97
CA PHE A 382 0.72 18.01 1.50
C PHE A 382 0.09 18.91 2.59
N GLY A 383 0.87 19.32 3.60
CA GLY A 383 0.41 20.25 4.64
C GLY A 383 -0.80 19.75 5.42
N ILE A 384 -1.01 18.43 5.49
CA ILE A 384 -2.31 17.86 5.87
C ILE A 384 -2.55 18.02 7.38
N PRO A 385 -3.54 18.85 7.79
CA PRO A 385 -3.84 19.03 9.21
C PRO A 385 -4.37 17.73 9.81
N GLY A 386 -3.77 17.29 10.93
CA GLY A 386 -4.15 16.02 11.55
C GLY A 386 -3.64 14.78 10.80
N LEU A 387 -2.57 14.90 10.03
CA LEU A 387 -1.80 13.76 9.50
C LEU A 387 -0.41 13.65 10.17
N ASN A 388 -0.23 14.39 11.28
CA ASN A 388 0.81 14.15 12.28
C ASN A 388 0.41 12.95 13.17
N PHE A 389 0.16 11.79 12.56
CA PHE A 389 -0.16 10.56 13.28
C PHE A 389 0.82 9.47 12.89
N THR A 390 1.86 9.29 13.70
CA THR A 390 2.64 8.05 13.70
C THR A 390 1.88 7.04 14.58
N TRP A 391 0.94 6.28 14.00
CA TRP A 391 0.25 5.22 14.72
C TRP A 391 0.39 3.90 13.94
N GLY A 392 1.22 2.99 14.44
CA GLY A 392 1.45 1.67 13.86
C GLY A 392 0.58 0.59 14.51
N TYR A 393 -0.68 0.89 14.81
CA TYR A 393 -1.63 -0.05 15.41
C TYR A 393 -2.76 -0.38 14.43
N PRO A 394 -3.36 -1.58 14.52
CA PRO A 394 -4.49 -1.93 13.69
C PRO A 394 -5.63 -0.94 13.96
N ILE A 395 -6.02 -0.18 12.93
CA ILE A 395 -7.15 0.76 12.95
C ILE A 395 -8.45 -0.02 13.12
N TRP A 396 -8.47 -1.26 12.65
CA TRP A 396 -9.64 -2.11 12.66
C TRP A 396 -9.26 -3.59 12.62
N SER A 397 -10.07 -4.43 13.27
CA SER A 397 -9.96 -5.90 13.22
C SER A 397 -11.36 -6.49 13.35
N GLN A 398 -11.76 -7.33 12.40
CA GLN A 398 -13.02 -8.07 12.46
C GLN A 398 -12.75 -9.56 12.31
N SER A 399 -13.55 -10.38 12.99
CA SER A 399 -13.51 -11.82 12.89
C SER A 399 -14.89 -12.38 12.54
N TRP A 400 -14.94 -13.38 11.67
CA TRP A 400 -16.18 -14.01 11.23
C TRP A 400 -16.07 -15.53 11.34
N PRO A 401 -17.10 -16.24 11.89
CA PRO A 401 -17.22 -17.68 11.70
C PRO A 401 -17.30 -18.00 10.21
N ILE A 402 -16.50 -18.96 9.74
CA ILE A 402 -16.64 -19.52 8.39
C ILE A 402 -17.36 -20.86 8.48
N THR A 403 -17.00 -21.71 9.43
CA THR A 403 -17.58 -23.05 9.61
C THR A 403 -17.24 -23.61 10.98
N GLU A 404 -18.07 -24.56 11.42
CA GLU A 404 -17.90 -25.36 12.62
C GLU A 404 -18.18 -26.83 12.31
N GLY A 405 -17.69 -27.73 13.14
CA GLY A 405 -17.94 -29.16 12.95
C GLY A 405 -17.38 -30.03 14.07
N GLN A 406 -17.51 -31.33 13.87
CA GLN A 406 -17.15 -32.34 14.85
C GLN A 406 -16.36 -33.47 14.19
N ILE A 407 -15.29 -33.91 14.85
CA ILE A 407 -14.46 -35.05 14.44
C ILE A 407 -14.61 -36.12 15.53
N MET A 408 -15.02 -37.33 15.14
CA MET A 408 -14.96 -38.50 16.02
C MET A 408 -13.53 -39.05 16.02
N LEU A 409 -12.96 -39.28 17.20
CA LEU A 409 -11.58 -39.72 17.40
C LEU A 409 -11.43 -41.24 17.48
#